data_AF-K8XQE5-F1
#
_entry.id   AF-K8XQE5-F1
#
_cell.length_a   1.000
_cell.length_b   1.000
_cell.length_c   1.000
_cell.angle_alpha   90.00
_cell.angle_beta   90.00
_cell.angle_gamma   90.00
#
_symmetry.space_group_name_H-M   'P 1'
#
loop_
_entity.id
_entity.type
_entity.pdbx_description
1 polymer ?
#
loop_
_entity_poly.entity_id
_entity_poly.type
_entity_poly.pdbx_seq_one_letter_code
_entity_poly.pdbx_strand_id
1 'polypeptide(L)'
;MFMGQRRVQGTGRRHRPAVMAAAAVAAAAVVTGCAGPGPAPAPGTTPPPATTAVPGPGLVPGGVTEAQAAQLCTDLEGQLQSWRTYTPTIGKTGLNGLVGTWIAKNNLNALDFLQDRGRIDVITTAACPGIRQEAVTALVIPDLASGLIGF
;
A
#
# COMPACT_ATOMS: atom_id res chain seq x y z
N MET A 1 -8.63 -42.41 50.97
CA MET A 1 -9.23 -42.63 49.64
C MET A 1 -8.45 -41.76 48.65
N PHE A 2 -7.33 -42.25 48.13
CA PHE A 2 -7.17 -42.82 46.77
C PHE A 2 -7.86 -41.94 45.69
N MET A 3 -7.13 -41.07 44.97
CA MET A 3 -6.25 -41.35 43.81
C MET A 3 -7.03 -41.34 42.48
N GLY A 4 -6.63 -40.49 41.53
CA GLY A 4 -7.09 -40.62 40.14
C GLY A 4 -7.08 -39.36 39.30
N GLN A 5 -5.91 -38.86 38.92
CA GLN A 5 -5.78 -38.04 37.73
C GLN A 5 -6.23 -38.82 36.49
N ARG A 6 -6.92 -38.18 35.54
CA ARG A 6 -6.82 -38.54 34.12
C ARG A 6 -6.67 -37.29 33.27
N ARG A 7 -5.42 -36.95 32.98
CA ARG A 7 -5.05 -36.32 31.71
C ARG A 7 -5.52 -37.23 30.58
N VAL A 8 -6.12 -36.67 29.54
CA VAL A 8 -6.19 -37.30 28.23
C VAL A 8 -5.35 -36.45 27.29
N GLN A 9 -4.08 -36.86 27.16
CA GLN A 9 -3.19 -36.47 26.07
C GLN A 9 -3.08 -37.66 25.11
N GLY A 10 -3.11 -37.38 23.81
CA GLY A 10 -2.72 -38.28 22.72
C GLY A 10 -3.91 -39.01 22.06
N THR A 11 -4.02 -39.16 20.75
CA THR A 11 -3.01 -39.14 19.68
C THR A 11 -3.74 -38.93 18.33
N GLY A 12 -3.16 -38.15 17.42
CA GLY A 12 -3.78 -37.88 16.12
C GLY A 12 -2.85 -37.16 15.14
N ARG A 13 -1.63 -37.68 15.00
CA ARG A 13 -0.62 -37.24 14.05
C ARG A 13 -1.10 -37.51 12.62
N ARG A 14 -1.34 -36.46 11.82
CA ARG A 14 -1.11 -36.51 10.37
C ARG A 14 -0.43 -35.23 9.92
N HIS A 15 0.90 -35.25 10.03
CA HIS A 15 1.75 -34.41 9.21
C HIS A 15 1.48 -34.73 7.75
N ARG A 16 1.16 -33.71 6.96
CA ARG A 16 1.39 -33.71 5.52
C ARG A 16 2.30 -32.53 5.20
N PRO A 17 3.61 -32.75 5.04
CA PRO A 17 4.47 -31.77 4.40
C PRO A 17 4.25 -31.90 2.89
N ALA A 18 3.67 -30.89 2.26
CA ALA A 18 3.70 -30.74 0.81
C ALA A 18 4.80 -29.74 0.48
N VAL A 19 5.88 -30.30 -0.04
CA VAL A 19 7.11 -29.67 -0.49
C VAL A 19 6.91 -29.14 -1.91
N MET A 20 7.41 -27.92 -2.14
CA MET A 20 7.85 -27.28 -3.40
C MET A 20 6.87 -27.08 -4.55
N ALA A 21 6.76 -25.81 -4.98
CA ALA A 21 7.34 -25.40 -6.25
C ALA A 21 7.69 -23.90 -6.20
N ALA A 22 8.98 -23.60 -6.31
CA ALA A 22 9.47 -22.26 -6.61
C ALA A 22 9.15 -21.96 -8.08
N ALA A 23 8.41 -20.88 -8.34
CA ALA A 23 8.29 -20.29 -9.65
C ALA A 23 8.84 -18.86 -9.57
N ALA A 24 10.16 -18.74 -9.80
CA ALA A 24 10.78 -17.48 -10.12
C ALA A 24 10.33 -17.08 -11.52
N VAL A 25 9.48 -16.05 -11.63
CA VAL A 25 9.20 -15.38 -12.90
C VAL A 25 9.85 -14.01 -12.83
N ALA A 26 11.04 -13.92 -13.42
CA ALA A 26 11.71 -12.66 -13.70
C ALA A 26 10.95 -11.98 -14.86
N ALA A 27 10.18 -10.94 -14.55
CA ALA A 27 9.70 -10.01 -15.57
C ALA A 27 10.72 -8.88 -15.72
N ALA A 28 11.45 -8.90 -16.82
CA ALA A 28 12.42 -7.89 -17.20
C ALA A 28 11.72 -6.54 -17.43
N ALA A 29 12.18 -5.49 -16.73
CA ALA A 29 11.85 -4.12 -17.06
C ALA A 29 12.60 -3.73 -18.35
N VAL A 30 11.87 -3.46 -19.43
CA VAL A 30 12.40 -2.75 -20.59
C VAL A 30 12.01 -1.28 -20.47
N VAL A 31 12.97 -0.45 -20.08
CA VAL A 31 12.85 1.01 -20.18
C VAL A 31 13.23 1.39 -21.61
N THR A 32 12.25 1.69 -22.45
CA THR A 32 12.50 2.35 -23.73
C THR A 32 12.69 3.84 -23.48
N GLY A 33 13.93 4.25 -23.26
CA GLY A 33 14.35 5.65 -23.28
C GLY A 33 14.52 6.12 -24.72
N CYS A 34 13.72 7.08 -25.17
CA CYS A 34 13.91 7.74 -26.46
C CYS A 34 14.95 8.86 -26.29
N ALA A 35 16.19 8.62 -26.72
CA ALA A 35 17.20 9.65 -26.86
C ALA A 35 17.31 10.05 -28.33
N GLY A 36 16.87 11.25 -28.67
CA GLY A 36 17.08 11.83 -30.00
C GLY A 36 18.55 12.25 -30.21
N PRO A 37 19.07 12.20 -31.45
CA PRO A 37 20.44 12.63 -31.73
C PRO A 37 20.54 14.16 -31.71
N GLY A 38 21.15 14.70 -30.65
CA GLY A 38 21.65 16.07 -30.58
C GLY A 38 23.13 16.14 -31.01
N PRO A 39 23.60 17.28 -31.57
CA PRO A 39 24.91 17.35 -32.25
C PRO A 39 26.12 17.25 -31.31
N ALA A 40 27.25 16.85 -31.91
CA ALA A 40 28.58 16.63 -31.32
C ALA A 40 29.18 17.86 -30.58
N PRO A 41 30.20 17.66 -29.69
CA PRO A 41 30.50 18.56 -28.58
C PRO A 41 31.43 19.72 -28.95
N ALA A 42 31.22 20.87 -28.28
CA ALA A 42 32.21 21.94 -28.17
C ALA A 42 33.20 21.60 -27.03
N PRO A 43 34.51 21.92 -27.15
CA PRO A 43 35.47 21.66 -26.10
C PRO A 43 35.41 22.76 -25.03
N GLY A 44 35.16 22.40 -23.78
CA GLY A 44 35.20 23.37 -22.69
C GLY A 44 34.92 22.78 -21.31
N THR A 45 35.93 22.83 -20.44
CA THR A 45 35.90 22.77 -18.97
C THR A 45 35.35 21.51 -18.30
N THR A 46 36.26 20.73 -17.71
CA THR A 46 36.01 19.67 -16.74
C THR A 46 35.08 20.16 -15.62
N PRO A 47 33.87 19.58 -15.44
CA PRO A 47 33.05 19.86 -14.26
C PRO A 47 33.67 19.22 -13.02
N PRO A 48 33.53 19.81 -11.82
CA PRO A 48 33.92 19.14 -10.58
C PRO A 48 33.17 17.79 -10.46
N PRO A 49 33.73 16.81 -9.73
CA PRO A 49 33.09 15.51 -9.57
C PRO A 49 31.70 15.70 -8.99
N ALA A 50 30.69 15.21 -9.71
CA ALA A 50 29.31 15.20 -9.25
C ALA A 50 29.25 14.34 -7.99
N THR A 51 28.95 14.95 -6.85
CA THR A 51 28.59 14.24 -5.64
C THR A 51 27.32 13.44 -5.96
N THR A 52 27.43 12.12 -6.04
CA THR A 52 26.28 11.23 -6.23
C THR A 52 25.37 11.39 -5.01
N ALA A 53 24.32 12.21 -5.14
CA ALA A 53 23.27 12.24 -4.14
C ALA A 53 22.66 10.84 -4.09
N VAL A 54 22.71 10.21 -2.92
CA VAL A 54 21.93 8.99 -2.66
C VAL A 54 20.46 9.38 -2.91
N PRO A 55 19.73 8.69 -3.80
CA PRO A 55 18.33 8.97 -3.98
C PRO A 55 17.63 8.78 -2.64
N GLY A 56 17.09 9.87 -2.07
CA GLY A 56 16.12 9.72 -1.00
C GLY A 56 14.93 8.90 -1.53
N PRO A 57 14.19 8.21 -0.65
CA PRO A 57 12.97 7.54 -1.09
C PRO A 57 12.07 8.56 -1.81
N GLY A 58 11.67 8.22 -3.04
CA GLY A 58 10.78 9.05 -3.84
C GLY A 58 9.51 9.33 -3.05
N LEU A 59 9.15 10.61 -2.95
CA LEU A 59 7.86 11.03 -2.40
C LEU A 59 6.83 11.07 -3.53
N VAL A 60 5.66 10.52 -3.26
CA VAL A 60 4.49 10.68 -4.13
C VAL A 60 3.66 11.89 -3.67
N PRO A 61 2.75 12.41 -4.53
CA PRO A 61 1.78 13.42 -4.11
C PRO A 61 1.08 13.03 -2.80
N GLY A 62 0.94 14.01 -1.90
CA GLY A 62 0.45 13.77 -0.53
C GLY A 62 1.55 13.53 0.51
N GLY A 63 2.83 13.62 0.12
CA GLY A 63 3.95 13.69 1.06
C GLY A 63 4.28 12.37 1.75
N VAL A 64 3.98 11.26 1.11
CA VAL A 64 4.31 9.90 1.57
C VAL A 64 5.29 9.24 0.61
N THR A 65 6.00 8.22 1.06
CA THR A 65 6.89 7.44 0.18
C THR A 65 6.07 6.57 -0.78
N GLU A 66 6.69 6.17 -1.89
CA GLU A 66 6.08 5.21 -2.83
C GLU A 66 5.63 3.91 -2.13
N ALA A 67 6.43 3.39 -1.21
CA ALA A 67 6.11 2.18 -0.45
C ALA A 67 4.88 2.36 0.46
N GLN A 68 4.77 3.52 1.12
CA GLN A 68 3.62 3.87 1.94
C GLN A 68 2.34 3.95 1.11
N ALA A 69 2.41 4.59 -0.07
CA ALA A 69 1.28 4.69 -0.98
C ALA A 69 0.87 3.33 -1.55
N ALA A 70 1.83 2.49 -1.96
CA ALA A 70 1.56 1.14 -2.43
C ALA A 70 0.89 0.27 -1.35
N GLN A 71 1.31 0.41 -0.09
CA GLN A 71 0.66 -0.27 1.02
C GLN A 71 -0.80 0.17 1.18
N LEU A 72 -1.08 1.48 1.14
CA LEU A 72 -2.46 1.98 1.21
C LEU A 72 -3.33 1.39 0.10
N CYS A 73 -2.82 1.36 -1.12
CA CYS A 73 -3.51 0.78 -2.27
C CYS A 73 -3.79 -0.71 -2.09
N THR A 74 -2.81 -1.47 -1.59
CA THR A 74 -2.97 -2.91 -1.30
C THR A 74 -4.01 -3.15 -0.21
N ASP A 75 -3.95 -2.36 0.87
CA ASP A 75 -4.90 -2.47 1.97
C ASP A 75 -6.33 -2.16 1.49
N LEU A 76 -6.52 -1.12 0.65
CA LEU A 76 -7.81 -0.78 0.05
C LEU A 76 -8.34 -1.90 -0.85
N GLU A 77 -7.50 -2.42 -1.75
CA GLU A 77 -7.85 -3.51 -2.66
C GLU A 77 -8.36 -4.74 -1.90
N GLY A 78 -7.68 -5.10 -0.80
CA GLY A 78 -8.06 -6.20 0.06
C GLY A 78 -9.46 -6.06 0.70
N GLN A 79 -9.99 -4.84 0.80
CA GLN A 79 -11.32 -4.58 1.34
C GLN A 79 -12.43 -4.53 0.30
N LEU A 80 -12.11 -4.39 -1.00
CA LEU A 80 -13.11 -4.11 -2.03
C LEU A 80 -14.19 -5.19 -2.13
N GLN A 81 -13.83 -6.47 -2.03
CA GLN A 81 -14.81 -7.57 -2.05
C GLN A 81 -15.77 -7.49 -0.85
N SER A 82 -15.25 -7.21 0.34
CA SER A 82 -16.04 -7.03 1.56
C SER A 82 -16.99 -5.84 1.43
N TRP A 83 -16.49 -4.69 0.94
CA TRP A 83 -17.31 -3.49 0.78
C TRP A 83 -18.42 -3.64 -0.27
N ARG A 84 -18.21 -4.45 -1.32
CA ARG A 84 -19.27 -4.80 -2.28
C ARG A 84 -20.32 -5.75 -1.72
N THR A 85 -19.92 -6.60 -0.78
CA THR A 85 -20.79 -7.63 -0.19
C THR A 85 -21.66 -7.07 0.93
N TYR A 86 -21.10 -6.19 1.75
CA TYR A 86 -21.78 -5.62 2.92
C TYR A 86 -22.36 -4.24 2.64
N THR A 87 -23.26 -3.77 3.50
CA THR A 87 -23.91 -2.47 3.30
C THR A 87 -22.91 -1.31 3.37
N PRO A 88 -23.14 -0.20 2.63
CA PRO A 88 -22.22 0.93 2.57
C PRO A 88 -21.84 1.51 3.94
N THR A 89 -22.73 1.46 4.93
CA THR A 89 -22.47 1.95 6.29
C THR A 89 -21.31 1.18 6.96
N ILE A 90 -21.29 -0.15 6.85
CA ILE A 90 -20.20 -0.97 7.40
C ILE A 90 -18.90 -0.69 6.64
N GLY A 91 -18.98 -0.53 5.32
CA GLY A 91 -17.82 -0.22 4.48
C GLY A 91 -17.14 1.09 4.88
N LYS A 92 -17.90 2.16 5.15
CA LYS A 92 -17.34 3.47 5.56
C LYS A 92 -16.62 3.39 6.91
N THR A 93 -17.15 2.64 7.87
CA THR A 93 -16.44 2.37 9.13
C THR A 93 -15.15 1.58 8.87
N GLY A 94 -15.19 0.60 7.95
CA GLY A 94 -14.01 -0.13 7.51
C GLY A 94 -12.94 0.77 6.89
N LEU A 95 -13.33 1.73 6.05
CA LEU A 95 -12.41 2.71 5.47
C LEU A 95 -11.69 3.54 6.54
N ASN A 96 -12.40 4.01 7.57
CA ASN A 96 -11.80 4.76 8.68
C ASN A 96 -10.75 3.93 9.43
N GLY A 97 -11.10 2.70 9.80
CA GLY A 97 -10.18 1.80 10.49
C GLY A 97 -8.95 1.46 9.66
N LEU A 98 -9.14 1.25 8.35
CA LEU A 98 -8.04 0.99 7.42
C LEU A 98 -7.07 2.16 7.33
N VAL A 99 -7.57 3.38 7.10
CA VAL A 99 -6.72 4.57 6.98
C VAL A 99 -5.99 4.84 8.30
N GLY A 100 -6.67 4.77 9.44
CA GLY A 100 -6.04 4.94 10.75
C GLY A 100 -4.95 3.89 11.01
N THR A 101 -5.21 2.63 10.66
CA THR A 101 -4.20 1.55 10.78
C THR A 101 -3.01 1.78 9.86
N TRP A 102 -3.25 2.23 8.63
CA TRP A 102 -2.19 2.54 7.67
C TRP A 102 -1.30 3.69 8.14
N ILE A 103 -1.91 4.78 8.66
CA ILE A 103 -1.19 5.91 9.27
C ILE A 103 -0.29 5.40 10.41
N ALA A 104 -0.87 4.62 11.34
CA ALA A 104 -0.15 4.11 12.50
C ALA A 104 1.01 3.18 12.10
N LYS A 105 0.78 2.23 11.18
CA LYS A 105 1.82 1.29 10.70
C LYS A 105 3.01 2.00 10.05
N ASN A 106 2.76 3.13 9.39
CA ASN A 106 3.77 3.88 8.65
C ASN A 106 4.40 5.01 9.47
N ASN A 107 4.07 5.12 10.76
CA ASN A 107 4.53 6.20 11.65
C ASN A 107 4.25 7.60 11.07
N LEU A 108 3.10 7.75 10.40
CA LEU A 108 2.66 9.02 9.84
C LEU A 108 1.95 9.84 10.92
N ASN A 109 2.04 11.17 10.83
CA ASN A 109 1.35 12.06 11.77
C ASN A 109 -0.16 12.09 11.48
N ALA A 110 -0.96 11.50 12.36
CA ALA A 110 -2.41 11.49 12.21
C ALA A 110 -3.03 12.90 12.13
N LEU A 111 -2.42 13.89 12.78
CA LEU A 111 -2.92 15.27 12.76
C LEU A 111 -2.89 15.88 11.35
N ASP A 112 -1.90 15.52 10.53
CA ASP A 112 -1.79 16.03 9.17
C ASP A 112 -2.96 15.54 8.30
N PHE A 113 -3.39 14.28 8.51
CA PHE A 113 -4.52 13.69 7.80
C PHE A 113 -5.86 14.14 8.36
N LEU A 114 -5.94 14.46 9.66
CA LEU A 114 -7.10 15.10 10.28
C LEU A 114 -7.39 16.47 9.67
N GLN A 115 -6.34 17.27 9.52
CA GLN A 115 -6.44 18.62 8.98
C GLN A 115 -6.70 18.62 7.47
N ASP A 116 -6.14 17.66 6.75
CA ASP A 116 -6.32 17.48 5.31
C ASP A 116 -6.71 16.04 4.95
N ARG A 117 -8.02 15.75 5.07
CA ARG A 117 -8.58 14.46 4.67
C ARG A 117 -8.44 14.16 3.19
N GLY A 118 -8.44 15.21 2.36
CA GLY A 118 -8.29 15.11 0.90
C GLY A 118 -6.94 14.52 0.49
N ARG A 119 -5.95 14.54 1.39
CA ARG A 119 -4.65 13.91 1.19
C ARG A 119 -4.75 12.43 0.82
N ILE A 120 -5.72 11.68 1.38
CA ILE A 120 -5.93 10.26 1.02
C ILE A 120 -6.34 10.11 -0.45
N ASP A 121 -7.21 10.99 -0.94
CA ASP A 121 -7.61 11.01 -2.35
C ASP A 121 -6.45 11.40 -3.26
N VAL A 122 -5.61 12.36 -2.85
CA VAL A 122 -4.42 12.77 -3.62
C VAL A 122 -3.44 11.59 -3.77
N ILE A 123 -3.12 10.91 -2.66
CA ILE A 123 -2.22 9.75 -2.64
C ILE A 123 -2.75 8.64 -3.54
N THR A 124 -4.02 8.27 -3.36
CA THR A 124 -4.62 7.14 -4.09
C THR A 124 -4.91 7.46 -5.55
N THR A 125 -5.18 8.72 -5.91
CA THR A 125 -5.27 9.15 -7.31
C THR A 125 -3.93 9.03 -8.01
N ALA A 126 -2.83 9.39 -7.35
CA ALA A 126 -1.49 9.29 -7.90
C ALA A 126 -0.99 7.84 -7.98
N ALA A 127 -1.26 7.03 -6.95
CA ALA A 127 -0.69 5.70 -6.83
C ALA A 127 -1.55 4.57 -7.42
N CYS A 128 -2.88 4.65 -7.27
CA CYS A 128 -3.79 3.57 -7.66
C CYS A 128 -5.20 4.07 -8.02
N PRO A 129 -5.35 4.85 -9.11
CA PRO A 129 -6.63 5.48 -9.45
C PRO A 129 -7.76 4.48 -9.70
N GLY A 130 -7.45 3.28 -10.22
CA GLY A 130 -8.43 2.20 -10.40
C GLY A 130 -9.00 1.68 -9.07
N ILE A 131 -8.13 1.36 -8.11
CA ILE A 131 -8.52 0.90 -6.77
C ILE A 131 -9.30 1.98 -6.03
N ARG A 132 -8.86 3.25 -6.13
CA ARG A 132 -9.62 4.39 -5.60
C ARG A 132 -11.03 4.41 -6.18
N GLN A 133 -11.17 4.30 -7.50
CA GLN A 133 -12.46 4.36 -8.17
C GLN A 133 -13.39 3.20 -7.75
N GLU A 134 -12.82 2.00 -7.60
CA GLU A 134 -13.55 0.83 -7.11
C GLU A 134 -14.02 1.02 -5.67
N ALA A 135 -13.19 1.60 -4.80
CA ALA A 135 -13.51 1.88 -3.41
C ALA A 135 -14.65 2.90 -3.28
N VAL A 136 -14.55 4.07 -3.96
CA VAL A 136 -15.61 5.09 -3.90
C VAL A 136 -16.94 4.56 -4.45
N THR A 137 -16.89 3.71 -5.48
CA THR A 137 -18.08 3.06 -6.05
C THR A 137 -18.69 2.06 -5.06
N ALA A 138 -17.88 1.18 -4.46
CA ALA A 138 -18.36 0.17 -3.51
C ALA A 138 -18.93 0.81 -2.23
N LEU A 139 -18.33 1.91 -1.78
CA LEU A 139 -18.72 2.61 -0.56
C LEU A 139 -19.85 3.64 -0.77
N VAL A 140 -20.22 3.92 -2.02
CA VAL A 140 -21.23 4.92 -2.40
C VAL A 140 -20.90 6.28 -1.74
N ILE A 141 -19.70 6.77 -2.03
CA ILE A 141 -19.16 8.06 -1.57
C ILE A 141 -18.59 8.84 -2.76
N PRO A 142 -18.59 10.19 -2.71
CA PRO A 142 -18.06 11.00 -3.80
C PRO A 142 -16.53 10.92 -3.92
N ASP A 143 -15.85 10.74 -2.79
CA ASP A 143 -14.40 10.62 -2.64
C ASP A 143 -14.09 9.88 -1.34
N LEU A 144 -12.85 9.38 -1.18
CA LEU A 144 -12.48 8.63 0.01
C LEU A 144 -12.57 9.51 1.27
N ALA A 145 -12.13 10.77 1.18
CA ALA A 145 -12.16 11.74 2.28
C ALA A 145 -13.56 11.93 2.89
N SER A 146 -14.62 11.88 2.09
CA SER A 146 -16.01 11.98 2.52
C SER A 146 -16.48 10.78 3.34
N GLY A 147 -15.80 9.63 3.20
CA GLY A 147 -16.00 8.47 4.06
C GLY A 147 -15.21 8.53 5.37
N LEU A 148 -14.27 9.47 5.52
CA LEU A 148 -13.38 9.57 6.68
C LEU A 148 -13.95 10.50 7.75
N ILE A 149 -14.09 9.98 8.97
CA ILE A 149 -14.61 10.66 10.16
C ILE A 149 -13.57 10.56 11.26
N GLY A 150 -13.10 11.72 11.74
CA GLY A 150 -12.45 11.89 13.04
C GLY A 150 -11.42 10.83 13.42
N PHE A 151 -10.32 10.73 12.67
CA PHE A 151 -9.12 10.04 13.16
C PHE A 151 -8.69 10.53 14.56
#